data_AF-A0A965G8R9-F1
#
_entry.id   AF-A0A965G8R9-F1
#
_cell.length_a   1.000
_cell.length_b   1.000
_cell.length_c   1.000
_cell.angle_alpha   90.00
_cell.angle_beta   90.00
_cell.angle_gamma   90.00
#
_symmetry.space_group_name_H-M   'P 1'
#
loop_
_entity.id
_entity.type
_entity.pdbx_description
1 polymer ?
#
loop_
_entity_poly.entity_id
_entity_poly.type
_entity_poly.pdbx_seq_one_letter_code
_entity_poly.pdbx_strand_id
1 'polypeptide(L)'
;MSTWLVKQEPSTYPFSLFLKEKKTIWDGVRNYQARNFLRQMELGDSVLYYHSVDERAVVGLAKVVKTAFPDPTSPKGEDWTSVMLGAVRALS
;
A
#
# COMPACT_ATOMS: atom_id res chain seq x y z
N MET A 1 11.37 -3.74 12.82
CA MET A 1 11.29 -3.43 11.38
C MET A 1 10.77 -4.64 10.66
N SER A 2 9.53 -4.55 10.22
CA SER A 2 8.84 -5.59 9.46
C SER A 2 8.92 -5.26 7.97
N THR A 3 8.79 -6.30 7.14
CA THR A 3 8.68 -6.14 5.68
C THR A 3 7.32 -6.63 5.23
N TRP A 4 6.62 -5.78 4.50
CA TRP A 4 5.28 -6.02 4.00
C TRP A 4 5.26 -6.13 2.48
N LEU A 5 4.18 -6.70 1.93
CA LEU A 5 3.93 -6.71 0.50
C LEU A 5 2.51 -6.24 0.25
N VAL A 6 2.37 -5.24 -0.63
CA VAL A 6 1.08 -4.78 -1.13
C VAL A 6 0.94 -5.13 -2.60
N LYS A 7 -0.29 -5.42 -3.02
CA LYS A 7 -0.60 -5.83 -4.40
C LYS A 7 -1.43 -4.75 -5.08
N GLN A 8 -1.10 -4.44 -6.32
CA GLN A 8 -1.92 -3.55 -7.12
C GLN A 8 -1.87 -3.90 -8.60
N GLU A 9 -2.98 -3.71 -9.29
CA GLU A 9 -3.02 -3.88 -10.74
C GLU A 9 -2.35 -2.69 -11.44
N PRO A 10 -1.35 -2.92 -12.32
CA PRO A 10 -0.60 -1.84 -12.98
C PRO A 10 -1.47 -0.94 -13.86
N SER A 11 -2.57 -1.47 -14.41
CA SER A 11 -3.53 -0.71 -15.21
C SER A 11 -4.24 0.38 -14.39
N THR A 12 -4.40 0.18 -13.08
CA THR A 12 -5.17 1.05 -12.19
C THR A 12 -4.26 2.07 -11.50
N TYR A 13 -3.15 1.60 -10.92
CA TYR A 13 -2.23 2.48 -10.21
C TYR A 13 -0.81 1.91 -10.32
N PRO A 14 -0.08 2.22 -11.42
CA PRO A 14 1.24 1.67 -11.65
C PRO A 14 2.28 2.30 -10.71
N PHE A 15 3.33 1.55 -10.38
CA PHE A 15 4.40 2.04 -9.50
C PHE A 15 5.10 3.30 -10.06
N SER A 16 5.17 3.46 -11.38
CA SER A 16 5.74 4.65 -12.03
C SER A 16 4.95 5.94 -11.72
N LEU A 17 3.62 5.85 -11.56
CA LEU A 17 2.79 6.95 -11.11
C LEU A 17 3.02 7.23 -9.62
N PHE A 18 3.01 6.17 -8.80
CA PHE A 18 3.27 6.30 -7.37
C PHE A 18 4.65 6.94 -7.07
N LEU A 19 5.68 6.61 -7.86
CA LEU A 19 7.01 7.25 -7.78
C LEU A 19 6.94 8.76 -8.05
N LYS A 20 6.16 9.20 -9.04
CA LYS A 20 5.98 10.63 -9.36
C LYS A 20 5.24 11.37 -8.24
N GLU A 21 4.22 10.74 -7.67
CA GLU A 21 3.40 11.31 -6.60
C GLU A 21 4.11 11.29 -5.24
N LYS A 22 5.13 10.43 -5.08
CA LYS A 22 5.98 10.25 -3.89
C LYS A 22 5.26 9.67 -2.67
N LYS A 23 3.97 9.92 -2.50
CA LYS A 23 3.14 9.42 -1.41
C LYS A 23 1.72 9.14 -1.89
N THR A 24 1.08 8.15 -1.28
CA THR A 24 -0.30 7.78 -1.56
C THR A 24 -0.98 7.20 -0.33
N ILE A 25 -2.30 7.27 -0.29
CA ILE A 25 -3.10 6.53 0.69
C ILE A 25 -3.25 5.11 0.16
N TRP A 26 -2.93 4.12 1.00
CA TRP A 26 -3.25 2.73 0.69
C TRP A 26 -4.65 2.41 1.19
N ASP A 27 -5.63 2.79 0.37
CA ASP A 27 -7.07 2.60 0.60
C ASP A 27 -7.63 1.39 -0.15
N GLY A 28 -8.94 1.21 -0.07
CA GLY A 28 -9.67 0.18 -0.83
C GLY A 28 -9.46 -1.24 -0.32
N VAL A 29 -8.71 -1.46 0.76
CA VAL A 29 -8.54 -2.79 1.36
C VAL A 29 -9.85 -3.22 2.02
N ARG A 30 -10.45 -4.28 1.48
CA ARG A 30 -11.71 -4.89 1.95
C ARG A 30 -11.57 -6.35 2.38
N ASN A 31 -10.34 -6.75 2.72
CA ASN A 31 -10.05 -8.05 3.30
C ASN A 31 -9.68 -7.89 4.78
N TYR A 32 -10.35 -8.63 5.68
CA TYR A 32 -10.13 -8.50 7.12
C TYR A 32 -8.70 -8.81 7.57
N GLN A 33 -8.06 -9.82 6.99
CA GLN A 33 -6.69 -10.17 7.34
C GLN A 33 -5.71 -9.08 6.87
N ALA A 34 -5.86 -8.62 5.62
CA ALA A 34 -5.06 -7.52 5.08
C ALA A 34 -5.24 -6.23 5.89
N ARG A 35 -6.47 -5.90 6.29
CA ARG A 35 -6.77 -4.78 7.19
C ARG A 35 -6.03 -4.91 8.52
N ASN A 36 -6.04 -6.10 9.12
CA ASN A 36 -5.34 -6.33 10.38
C ASN A 36 -3.82 -6.21 10.22
N PHE A 37 -3.25 -6.56 9.06
CA PHE A 37 -1.86 -6.28 8.76
C PHE A 37 -1.58 -4.78 8.60
N LEU A 38 -2.45 -4.01 7.93
CA LEU A 38 -2.31 -2.54 7.87
C LEU A 38 -2.26 -1.90 9.25
N ARG A 39 -3.02 -2.45 10.23
CA ARG A 39 -3.00 -1.99 11.63
C ARG A 39 -1.71 -2.29 12.37
N GLN A 40 -0.93 -3.25 11.91
CA GLN A 40 0.35 -3.64 12.49
C GLN A 40 1.54 -2.92 11.84
N MET A 41 1.31 -2.19 10.75
CA MET A 41 2.36 -1.44 10.06
C MET A 41 2.85 -0.25 10.89
N GLU A 42 4.16 -0.18 11.09
CA GLU A 42 4.81 0.91 11.83
C GLU A 42 5.47 1.91 10.89
N LEU A 43 5.69 3.13 11.38
CA LEU A 43 6.35 4.18 10.60
C LEU A 43 7.76 3.73 10.18
N GLY A 44 8.06 3.80 8.88
CA GLY A 44 9.35 3.41 8.32
C GLY A 44 9.48 1.94 7.95
N ASP A 45 8.49 1.09 8.23
CA ASP A 45 8.48 -0.29 7.74
C ASP A 45 8.59 -0.34 6.21
N SER A 46 9.31 -1.35 5.71
CA SER A 46 9.53 -1.54 4.27
C SER A 46 8.32 -2.20 3.63
N VAL A 47 7.94 -1.74 2.44
CA VAL A 47 6.79 -2.25 1.70
C VAL A 47 7.19 -2.57 0.26
N LEU A 48 7.08 -3.84 -0.11
CA LEU A 48 7.27 -4.31 -1.47
C LEU A 48 6.00 -4.04 -2.28
N TYR A 49 6.15 -3.34 -3.40
CA TYR A 49 5.06 -3.04 -4.32
C TYR A 49 4.99 -4.11 -5.41
N TYR A 50 3.96 -4.93 -5.36
CA TYR A 50 3.76 -6.05 -6.28
C TYR A 50 2.70 -5.71 -7.32
N HIS A 51 3.07 -5.73 -8.59
CA HIS A 51 2.10 -5.71 -9.67
C HIS A 51 1.40 -7.07 -9.76
N SER A 52 0.07 -7.07 -9.84
CA SER A 52 -0.75 -8.29 -9.94
C SER A 52 -1.40 -8.44 -11.32
N VAL A 53 -2.00 -9.62 -11.56
CA VAL A 53 -2.69 -10.00 -12.80
C VAL A 53 -1.72 -10.23 -13.97
N ASP A 54 -1.23 -9.16 -14.59
CA ASP A 54 -0.44 -9.21 -15.83
C ASP A 54 1.06 -9.28 -15.54
N GLU A 55 1.61 -8.23 -14.90
CA GLU A 55 3.02 -8.11 -14.57
C GLU A 55 3.25 -8.65 -13.15
N ARG A 56 3.22 -9.97 -12.97
CA ARG A 56 3.26 -10.66 -11.66
C ARG A 56 4.62 -10.59 -10.95
N ALA A 57 5.10 -9.39 -10.64
CA ALA A 57 6.43 -9.15 -10.10
C ALA A 57 6.43 -8.05 -9.02
N VAL A 58 7.46 -8.08 -8.16
CA VAL A 58 7.77 -6.94 -7.29
C VAL A 58 8.53 -5.91 -8.11
N VAL A 59 7.92 -4.74 -8.32
CA VAL A 59 8.44 -3.69 -9.21
C VAL A 59 9.07 -2.52 -8.45
N GLY A 60 8.82 -2.44 -7.14
CA GLY A 60 9.17 -1.24 -6.38
C GLY A 60 9.31 -1.48 -4.89
N LEU A 61 10.08 -0.59 -4.27
CA LEU A 61 10.18 -0.46 -2.82
C LEU A 61 9.51 0.84 -2.38
N ALA A 62 8.70 0.72 -1.32
CA ALA A 62 8.04 1.80 -0.62
C ALA A 62 8.29 1.67 0.90
N LYS A 63 7.78 2.63 1.66
CA LYS A 63 7.80 2.61 3.11
C LYS A 63 6.52 3.19 3.70
N VAL A 64 6.18 2.79 4.92
CA VAL A 64 5.07 3.40 5.66
C VAL A 64 5.48 4.80 6.11
N VAL A 65 4.70 5.82 5.74
CA VAL A 65 4.92 7.24 6.13
C VAL A 65 3.81 7.80 7.02
N LYS A 66 2.71 7.06 7.20
CA LYS A 66 1.70 7.28 8.23
C LYS A 66 1.10 5.92 8.59
N THR A 67 1.03 5.62 9.89
CA THR A 67 0.42 4.42 10.43
C THR A 67 -1.10 4.42 10.23
N ALA A 68 -1.77 3.33 10.62
CA ALA A 68 -3.18 3.10 10.43
C ALA A 68 -4.11 4.28 10.79
N PHE A 69 -5.04 4.60 9.89
CA PHE A 69 -6.14 5.55 10.11
C PHE A 69 -7.42 5.07 9.40
N PRO A 70 -8.60 5.62 9.71
CA PRO A 70 -9.85 5.24 9.04
C PRO A 70 -9.75 5.45 7.52
N ASP A 71 -10.13 4.43 6.75
CA ASP A 71 -10.09 4.50 5.28
C ASP A 71 -11.08 5.57 4.79
N PRO A 72 -10.63 6.59 4.02
CA PRO A 72 -11.50 7.66 3.52
C PRO A 72 -12.58 7.15 2.53
N THR A 73 -12.39 5.96 1.96
CA THR A 73 -13.33 5.28 1.07
C THR A 73 -14.24 4.29 1.81
N SER A 74 -14.15 4.23 3.15
CA SER A 74 -14.97 3.33 3.96
C SER A 74 -16.46 3.71 3.90
N PRO A 75 -17.37 2.75 3.68
CA PRO A 75 -18.79 2.98 3.87
C PRO A 75 -19.12 3.39 5.31
N LYS A 76 -20.20 4.15 5.49
CA LYS A 76 -20.61 4.63 6.81
C LYS A 76 -20.91 3.45 7.76
N GLY A 77 -20.23 3.42 8.89
CA GLY A 77 -20.40 2.38 9.92
C GLY A 77 -19.47 1.18 9.75
N GLU A 78 -18.63 1.15 8.73
CA GLU A 78 -17.63 0.09 8.53
C GLU A 78 -16.25 0.48 9.04
N ASP A 79 -15.55 -0.50 9.61
CA ASP A 79 -14.25 -0.34 10.25
C ASP A 79 -13.12 -0.76 9.28
N TRP A 80 -12.95 0.02 8.21
CA TRP A 80 -11.82 -0.14 7.27
C TRP A 80 -10.67 0.79 7.61
N THR A 81 -9.46 0.34 7.28
CA THR A 81 -8.21 1.00 7.68
C THR A 81 -7.33 1.20 6.46
N SER A 82 -6.70 2.36 6.40
CA SER A 82 -5.65 2.70 5.45
C SER A 82 -4.36 3.08 6.16
N VAL A 83 -3.26 3.02 5.43
CA VAL A 83 -1.97 3.63 5.81
C VAL A 83 -1.56 4.62 4.72
N MET A 84 -0.55 5.45 4.98
CA MET A 84 0.07 6.22 3.91
C MET A 84 1.41 5.59 3.55
N LEU A 85 1.62 5.33 2.27
CA LEU A 85 2.88 4.83 1.75
C LEU A 85 3.66 5.95 1.07
N GLY A 86 4.98 5.91 1.21
CA GLY A 86 5.90 6.76 0.47
C GLY A 86 6.75 5.90 -0.47
N ALA A 87 6.84 6.30 -1.73
CA ALA A 87 7.68 5.61 -2.71
C ALA A 87 9.17 5.80 -2.38
N VAL A 88 9.98 4.75 -2.57
CA VAL A 88 11.43 4.78 -2.31
C VAL A 88 12.20 4.67 -3.63
N ARG A 89 12.09 3.55 -4.33
CA ARG A 89 12.78 3.33 -5.62
C ARG A 89 12.13 2.21 -6.44
N ALA A 90 12.29 2.27 -7.76
CA ALA A 90 12.02 1.14 -8.64
C ALA A 90 13.06 0.03 -8.46
N LEU A 91 12.67 -1.21 -8.75
CA LEU A 91 13.55 -2.38 -8.74
C LEU A 91 13.86 -2.90 -10.16
N SER A 92 13.23 -2.32 -11.17
CA SER A 92 13.41 -2.58 -12.60
C SER A 92 13.48 -1.27 -13.37
#